data_AF-A0A4Y2KCE7-F1
#
_entry.id   AF-A0A4Y2KCE7-F1
#
_cell.length_a   1.000
_cell.length_b   1.000
_cell.length_c   1.000
_cell.angle_alpha   90.00
_cell.angle_beta   90.00
_cell.angle_gamma   90.00
#
_symmetry.space_group_name_H-M   'P 1'
#
loop_
_entity.id
_entity.type
_entity.pdbx_description
1 polymer ?
#
loop_
_entity_poly.entity_id
_entity_poly.type
_entity_poly.pdbx_seq_one_letter_code
_entity_poly.pdbx_strand_id
1 'polypeptide(L)'
;MYSEDFPTLIESTEPGTSKSVIRKHFITPKLVVALDRCQLSTGDSVFKLEAIIDALRCNIDEFPISKSSIQRIRTEKRKELEENIKIDFQNKEPDVVILH
;
A
#
# COMPACT_ATOMS: atom_id res chain seq x y z
N MET A 1 7.44 -2.60 -19.35
CA MET A 1 6.92 -3.94 -18.97
C MET A 1 7.14 -4.07 -17.48
N TYR A 2 6.13 -3.73 -16.66
CA TYR A 2 6.25 -3.76 -15.20
C TYR A 2 5.80 -5.14 -14.71
N SER A 3 6.74 -5.91 -14.17
CA SER A 3 6.46 -7.17 -13.47
C SER A 3 5.88 -6.81 -12.09
N GLU A 4 4.62 -7.13 -11.85
CA GLU A 4 4.06 -7.10 -10.50
C GLU A 4 4.50 -8.40 -9.80
N ASP A 5 5.67 -8.37 -9.14
CA ASP A 5 6.09 -9.43 -8.24
C ASP A 5 5.22 -9.39 -6.98
N PHE A 6 4.17 -10.21 -6.97
CA PHE A 6 3.44 -10.56 -5.76
C PHE A 6 4.25 -11.59 -4.97
N PRO A 7 4.43 -11.42 -3.65
CA PRO A 7 5.13 -12.43 -2.86
C PRO A 7 4.35 -13.75 -2.88
N THR A 8 5.04 -14.82 -3.28
CA THR A 8 4.54 -16.20 -3.27
C THR A 8 4.09 -16.59 -1.86
N LEU A 9 2.80 -16.90 -1.72
CA LEU A 9 2.19 -17.34 -0.47
C LEU A 9 2.64 -18.78 -0.16
N ILE A 10 3.46 -18.94 0.88
CA ILE A 10 3.75 -20.26 1.44
C ILE A 10 2.54 -20.63 2.31
N GLU A 11 1.67 -21.48 1.76
CA GLU A 11 0.56 -22.08 2.49
C GLU A 11 1.08 -23.31 3.25
N SER A 12 1.47 -23.15 4.51
CA SER A 12 1.66 -24.27 5.43
C SER A 12 0.39 -24.46 6.27
N THR A 13 -0.48 -25.35 5.83
CA THR A 13 -1.74 -25.74 6.50
C THR A 13 -1.53 -27.04 7.30
N GLU A 14 -1.61 -26.96 8.64
CA GLU A 14 -1.80 -28.14 9.50
C GLU A 14 -3.29 -28.40 9.76
N PRO A 15 -3.74 -29.69 9.78
CA PRO A 15 -5.16 -30.02 9.85
C PRO A 15 -5.61 -30.17 11.31
N GLY A 16 -6.04 -29.07 11.91
CA GLY A 16 -6.69 -29.07 13.23
C GLY A 16 -7.66 -27.91 13.32
N THR A 17 -8.93 -28.21 13.63
CA THR A 17 -10.09 -27.30 13.63
C THR A 17 -9.83 -25.94 14.29
N SER A 18 -9.45 -24.98 13.48
CA SER A 18 -9.70 -23.56 13.70
C SER A 18 -10.37 -23.07 12.43
N LYS A 19 -11.47 -22.33 12.54
CA LYS A 19 -12.00 -21.58 11.41
C LYS A 19 -10.93 -20.56 11.05
N SER A 20 -10.00 -20.96 10.18
CA SER A 20 -9.04 -20.06 9.56
C SER A 20 -9.87 -19.16 8.65
N VAL A 21 -10.40 -18.08 9.22
CA VAL A 21 -10.87 -16.96 8.42
C VAL A 21 -9.61 -16.49 7.71
N ILE A 22 -9.48 -16.85 6.43
CA ILE A 22 -8.42 -16.35 5.54
C ILE A 22 -8.52 -14.82 5.63
N ARG A 23 -7.62 -14.23 6.42
CA ARG A 23 -7.55 -12.79 6.61
C ARG A 23 -7.01 -12.22 5.32
N LYS A 24 -7.90 -11.76 4.44
CA LYS A 24 -7.51 -11.11 3.20
C LYS A 24 -6.69 -9.87 3.53
N HIS A 25 -5.62 -9.64 2.78
CA HIS A 25 -4.88 -8.39 2.82
C HIS A 25 -5.75 -7.27 2.24
N PHE A 26 -6.54 -6.62 3.11
CA PHE A 26 -7.46 -5.56 2.71
C PHE A 26 -6.71 -4.29 2.25
N ILE A 27 -5.62 -3.94 2.94
CA ILE A 27 -4.79 -2.79 2.59
C ILE A 27 -3.86 -3.17 1.43
N THR A 28 -4.28 -2.82 0.21
CA THR A 28 -3.51 -3.03 -1.03
C THR A 28 -2.79 -1.75 -1.46
N PRO A 29 -1.70 -1.84 -2.26
CA PRO A 29 -1.06 -0.67 -2.85
C PRO A 29 -2.02 0.22 -3.65
N LYS A 30 -2.93 -0.40 -4.41
CA LYS A 30 -3.94 0.32 -5.19
C LYS A 30 -4.88 1.15 -4.30
N LEU A 31 -5.30 0.59 -3.18
CA LEU A 31 -6.12 1.32 -2.19
C LEU A 31 -5.32 2.49 -1.59
N VAL A 32 -4.07 2.27 -1.20
CA VAL A 32 -3.22 3.32 -0.61
C VAL A 32 -2.98 4.49 -1.58
N VAL A 33 -2.77 4.21 -2.87
CA VAL A 33 -2.68 5.26 -3.90
C VAL A 33 -3.98 6.06 -4.01
N ALA A 34 -5.14 5.42 -3.90
CA ALA A 34 -6.42 6.13 -3.87
C ALA A 34 -6.57 7.02 -2.63
N LEU A 35 -6.16 6.52 -1.46
CA LEU A 35 -6.14 7.30 -0.20
C LEU A 35 -5.23 8.53 -0.31
N ASP A 36 -4.07 8.39 -0.94
CA ASP A 36 -3.11 9.48 -1.14
C ASP A 36 -3.62 10.54 -2.11
N ARG A 37 -4.32 10.13 -3.18
CA ARG A 37 -5.01 11.06 -4.09
C ARG A 37 -6.10 11.86 -3.39
N CYS A 38 -6.76 11.25 -2.41
CA CYS A 38 -7.74 11.92 -1.55
C CYS A 38 -7.10 12.76 -0.43
N GLN A 39 -5.76 12.86 -0.37
CA GLN A 39 -5.00 13.61 0.63
C GLN A 39 -5.33 13.21 2.07
N LEU A 40 -5.68 11.93 2.29
CA LEU A 40 -6.09 11.45 3.60
C LEU A 40 -4.88 11.19 4.50
N SER A 41 -4.93 11.64 5.75
CA SER A 41 -3.97 11.20 6.75
C SER A 41 -4.11 9.69 7.02
N THR A 42 -3.12 9.05 7.64
CA THR A 42 -3.26 7.63 8.02
C THR A 42 -4.44 7.43 8.97
N GLY A 43 -4.69 8.38 9.88
CA GLY A 43 -5.83 8.33 10.81
C GLY A 43 -7.16 8.42 10.08
N ASP A 44 -7.31 9.41 9.20
CA ASP A 44 -8.55 9.63 8.45
C ASP A 44 -8.87 8.46 7.51
N SER A 45 -7.84 7.86 6.91
CA SER A 45 -8.00 6.66 6.10
C SER A 45 -8.59 5.50 6.90
N VAL A 46 -8.09 5.24 8.11
CA VAL A 46 -8.63 4.17 8.96
C VAL A 46 -10.09 4.46 9.32
N PHE A 47 -10.36 5.66 9.83
CA PHE A 47 -11.71 6.06 10.25
C PHE A 47 -12.73 5.97 9.11
N LYS A 48 -12.38 6.46 7.91
CA LYS A 48 -13.27 6.40 6.74
C LYS A 48 -13.49 4.96 6.26
N LEU A 49 -12.45 4.12 6.26
CA LEU A 49 -12.59 2.72 5.85
C LEU A 49 -13.47 1.94 6.83
N GLU A 50 -13.32 2.16 8.14
CA GLU A 50 -14.18 1.57 9.17
C GLU A 50 -15.65 2.01 8.98
N ALA A 51 -15.90 3.31 8.77
CA ALA A 51 -17.25 3.81 8.50
C ALA A 51 -17.88 3.22 7.22
N ILE A 52 -17.07 2.99 6.18
CA ILE A 52 -17.54 2.34 4.94
C ILE A 52 -17.91 0.87 5.20
N ILE A 53 -17.07 0.12 5.92
CA ILE A 53 -17.34 -1.28 6.25
C ILE A 53 -18.61 -1.41 7.09
N ASP A 54 -18.78 -0.54 8.08
CA ASP A 54 -19.97 -0.47 8.92
C ASP A 54 -21.24 -0.17 8.10
N ALA A 55 -21.18 0.82 7.20
CA ALA A 55 -22.28 1.15 6.29
C ALA A 55 -22.64 0.01 5.33
N LEU A 56 -21.66 -0.79 4.92
CA LEU A 56 -21.84 -1.99 4.10
C LEU A 56 -22.34 -3.20 4.90
N ARG A 57 -22.48 -3.08 6.22
CA ARG A 57 -22.81 -4.18 7.16
C ARG A 57 -21.86 -5.37 7.03
N CYS A 58 -20.60 -5.08 6.69
CA CYS A 58 -19.54 -6.05 6.60
C CYS A 58 -18.93 -6.28 7.99
N ASN A 59 -18.44 -7.50 8.25
CA ASN A 59 -17.73 -7.77 9.49
C ASN A 59 -16.33 -7.12 9.44
N ILE A 60 -16.01 -6.25 10.40
CA ILE A 60 -14.70 -5.61 10.53
C ILE A 60 -13.57 -6.63 10.67
N ASP A 61 -13.84 -7.80 11.28
CA ASP A 61 -12.86 -8.87 11.44
C ASP A 61 -12.41 -9.49 10.11
N GLU A 62 -13.23 -9.37 9.06
CA GLU A 62 -12.89 -9.84 7.71
C GLU A 62 -11.95 -8.86 6.98
N PHE A 63 -11.87 -7.63 7.46
CA PHE A 63 -11.13 -6.52 6.84
C PHE A 63 -10.14 -5.90 7.82
N PRO A 64 -9.01 -6.57 8.12
CA PRO A 64 -8.02 -6.02 9.04
C PRO A 64 -7.42 -4.73 8.48
N ILE A 65 -7.82 -3.59 9.05
CA ILE A 65 -7.28 -2.27 8.74
C ILE A 65 -6.21 -1.94 9.77
N SER A 66 -4.94 -1.99 9.37
CA SER A 66 -3.83 -1.59 10.24
C SER A 66 -3.19 -0.29 9.76
N LYS A 67 -2.94 0.63 10.70
CA LYS A 67 -2.21 1.88 10.44
C LYS A 67 -0.82 1.61 9.87
N SER A 68 -0.15 0.57 10.38
CA SER A 68 1.20 0.17 9.96
C SER A 68 1.22 -0.34 8.52
N SER A 69 0.21 -1.10 8.07
CA SER A 69 0.11 -1.53 6.67
C SER A 69 0.00 -0.34 5.72
N ILE A 70 -0.83 0.66 6.06
CA ILE A 70 -0.98 1.88 5.25
C ILE A 70 0.33 2.67 5.22
N GLN A 71 0.97 2.86 6.38
CA GLN A 71 2.25 3.56 6.47
C GLN A 71 3.35 2.86 5.67
N ARG A 72 3.48 1.54 5.82
CA ARG A 72 4.48 0.73 5.11
C ARG A 72 4.37 0.90 3.60
N ILE A 73 3.17 0.73 3.06
CA ILE A 73 2.94 0.86 1.61
C ILE A 73 3.21 2.28 1.13
N ARG A 74 2.86 3.31 1.92
CA ARG A 74 3.22 4.71 1.61
C ARG A 74 4.72 4.91 1.53
N THR A 75 5.46 4.37 2.50
CA THR A 75 6.93 4.49 2.52
C THR A 75 7.57 3.74 1.36
N GLU A 76 7.08 2.54 1.04
CA GLU A 76 7.55 1.76 -0.11
C GLU A 76 7.32 2.52 -1.43
N LYS A 77 6.11 3.08 -1.64
CA LYS A 77 5.78 3.86 -2.84
C LYS A 77 6.58 5.16 -2.97
N ARG A 78 6.86 5.84 -1.86
CA ARG A 78 7.71 7.04 -1.87
C ARG A 78 9.16 6.71 -2.19
N LYS A 79 9.68 5.62 -1.64
CA LYS A 79 11.03 5.13 -1.93
C LYS A 79 11.19 4.76 -3.40
N GLU A 80 10.20 4.05 -3.96
CA GLU A 80 10.15 3.72 -5.39
C GLU A 80 10.16 4.99 -6.26
N LEU A 81 9.38 6.01 -5.87
CA LEU A 81 9.37 7.30 -6.57
C LEU A 81 10.71 8.04 -6.48
N GLU A 82 11.34 8.05 -5.30
CA GLU A 82 12.65 8.66 -5.09
C GLU A 82 13.73 8.00 -5.97
N GLU A 83 13.76 6.68 -6.01
CA GLU A 83 14.69 5.92 -6.86
C GLU A 83 14.46 6.23 -8.35
N ASN A 84 13.20 6.28 -8.78
CA ASN A 84 12.86 6.63 -10.16
C ASN A 84 13.30 8.05 -10.53
N ILE A 85 13.07 9.03 -9.64
CA ILE A 85 13.50 10.42 -9.86
C ILE A 85 15.02 10.51 -9.91
N LYS A 86 15.72 9.82 -9.02
CA LYS A 86 17.18 9.80 -8.98
C LYS A 86 17.76 9.24 -10.28
N ILE A 87 17.21 8.13 -10.78
CA ILE A 87 17.63 7.50 -12.03
C ILE A 87 17.34 8.44 -13.22
N ASP A 88 16.14 9.02 -13.29
CA ASP A 88 15.77 9.97 -14.35
C ASP A 88 16.69 11.20 -14.37
N PHE A 89 17.05 11.74 -13.20
CA PHE A 89 17.99 12.83 -13.09
C PHE A 89 19.40 12.47 -13.56
N GLN A 90 19.92 11.29 -13.19
CA GLN A 90 21.24 10.83 -13.63
C GLN A 90 21.32 10.51 -15.12
N ASN A 91 20.21 10.02 -15.70
CA ASN A 91 20.13 9.70 -17.13
C ASN A 91 20.00 10.93 -18.02
N LYS A 92 19.50 12.04 -17.48
CA LYS A 92 19.50 13.32 -18.18
C LYS A 92 20.91 13.88 -18.10
N GLU A 93 21.64 13.97 -19.22
CA GLU A 93 22.82 14.84 -19.30
C GLU A 93 22.33 16.27 -19.09
N PRO A 94 22.62 16.91 -17.94
CA PRO A 94 22.14 18.25 -17.72
C PRO A 94 22.96 19.19 -18.61
N ASP A 95 22.28 19.96 -19.46
CA ASP A 95 22.88 21.09 -20.18
C ASP A 95 23.13 22.20 -19.14
N VAL A 96 24.15 21.98 -18.29
CA VAL A 96 24.47 22.86 -17.16
C VAL A 96 25.14 24.11 -17.73
N VAL A 97 24.36 25.18 -17.86
CA VAL A 97 24.92 26.51 -18.09
C VAL A 97 25.39 27.06 -16.75
N ILE A 98 26.72 27.04 -16.52
CA ILE A 98 27.32 27.75 -15.40
C ILE A 98 27.37 29.24 -15.77
N LEU A 99 26.57 30.06 -15.07
CA LEU A 99 26.65 31.51 -15.18
C LEU A 99 27.70 32.03 -14.18
N HIS A 100 28.75 32.67 -14.70
CA HIS A 100 29.81 33.32 -13.93
C HIS A 100 29.39 34.70 -13.39
#